data_AF-A0A0C3PKN1-F1
#
_entry.id   AF-A0A0C3PKN1-F1
#
_cell.length_a   1.000
_cell.length_b   1.000
_cell.length_c   1.000
_cell.angle_alpha   90.00
_cell.angle_beta   90.00
_cell.angle_gamma   90.00
#
_symmetry.space_group_name_H-M   'P 1'
#
loop_
_entity.id
_entity.type
_entity.pdbx_description
1 polymer ?
#
loop_
_entity_poly.entity_id
_entity_poly.type
_entity_poly.pdbx_seq_one_letter_code
_entity_poly.pdbx_strand_id
1 'polypeptide(L)' 'TAFEEMKKTEQKNNNNQWAPFQNENEWDLARFLMKNMGQTKIDEFLKLSLV' A
#
# COMPACT_ATOMS: atom_id res chain seq x y z
N THR A 1 -0.85 -12.38 -2.24
CA THR A 1 -0.18 -11.53 -1.23
C THR A 1 -1.24 -10.63 -0.62
N ALA A 2 -1.06 -10.16 0.62
CA ALA A 2 -2.06 -9.36 1.34
C ALA A 2 -2.65 -8.20 0.51
N PHE A 3 -1.82 -7.53 -0.31
CA PHE A 3 -2.26 -6.48 -1.24
C PHE A 3 -3.28 -6.91 -2.30
N GLU A 4 -3.16 -8.12 -2.87
CA GLU A 4 -4.15 -8.61 -3.85
C GLU A 4 -5.49 -8.90 -3.19
N GLU A 5 -5.47 -9.41 -1.96
CA GLU A 5 -6.70 -9.65 -1.19
C GLU A 5 -7.38 -8.33 -0.81
N MET A 6 -6.58 -7.31 -0.45
CA MET A 6 -7.05 -5.95 -0.20
C MET A 6 -7.69 -5.34 -1.43
N LYS A 7 -7.01 -5.38 -2.59
CA LYS A 7 -7.54 -4.87 -3.87
C LYS A 7 -8.85 -5.56 -4.26
N LYS A 8 -8.93 -6.89 -4.11
CA LYS A 8 -10.14 -7.67 -4.40
C LYS A 8 -11.30 -7.33 -3.45
N THR A 9 -10.99 -6.99 -2.20
CA THR A 9 -11.99 -6.59 -1.20
C THR A 9 -12.52 -5.18 -1.48
N GLU A 10 -11.64 -4.23 -1.78
CA GLU A 10 -12.03 -2.86 -2.12
C GLU A 10 -12.82 -2.78 -3.44
N GLN A 11 -12.42 -3.56 -4.46
CA GLN A 11 -13.20 -3.70 -5.70
C GLN A 11 -14.60 -4.28 -5.44
N LYS A 12 -14.72 -5.27 -4.55
CA LYS A 12 -16.02 -5.85 -4.18
C LYS A 12 -16.89 -4.86 -3.40
N ASN A 13 -16.27 -3.98 -2.63
CA ASN A 13 -16.95 -2.94 -1.86
C ASN A 13 -17.31 -1.70 -2.69
N ASN A 14 -17.04 -1.70 -4.01
CA ASN A 14 -17.21 -0.54 -4.90
C ASN A 14 -16.41 0.69 -4.46
N ASN A 15 -15.40 0.48 -3.61
CA ASN A 15 -14.45 1.50 -3.22
C ASN A 15 -13.40 1.67 -4.32
N ASN A 16 -12.63 2.76 -4.24
CA ASN A 16 -11.49 2.94 -5.11
C ASN A 16 -10.59 1.68 -5.00
N GLN A 17 -10.32 1.01 -6.12
CA GLN A 17 -9.54 -0.24 -6.14
C GLN A 17 -8.12 -0.10 -5.56
N TRP A 18 -7.67 1.14 -5.40
CA TRP A 18 -6.39 1.53 -4.84
C TRP A 18 -6.48 1.99 -3.38
N ALA A 19 -7.68 2.08 -2.81
CA ALA A 19 -7.88 2.46 -1.41
C ALA A 19 -7.07 1.54 -0.48
N PRO A 20 -6.45 2.09 0.59
CA PRO A 20 -6.56 3.47 1.08
C PRO A 20 -5.72 4.52 0.31
N PHE A 21 -4.97 4.13 -0.72
CA PHE A 21 -4.08 5.01 -1.47
C PHE A 21 -4.83 5.83 -2.54
N GLN A 22 -4.24 6.96 -2.91
CA GLN A 22 -4.87 7.91 -3.84
C GLN A 22 -4.86 7.39 -5.28
N ASN A 23 -3.82 6.63 -5.66
CA ASN A 23 -3.61 6.17 -7.03
C ASN A 23 -2.77 4.87 -7.08
N GLU A 24 -2.67 4.30 -8.28
CA GLU A 24 -1.88 3.10 -8.55
C GLU A 24 -0.39 3.27 -8.20
N ASN A 25 0.20 4.44 -8.43
CA ASN A 25 1.62 4.68 -8.14
C ASN A 25 1.92 4.60 -6.64
N GLU A 26 1.07 5.18 -5.77
CA GLU A 26 1.20 5.04 -4.32
C GLU A 26 1.01 3.60 -3.86
N TRP A 27 0.04 2.90 -4.47
CA TRP A 27 -0.21 1.49 -4.16
C TRP A 27 0.97 0.60 -4.55
N ASP A 28 1.54 0.79 -5.74
CA ASP A 28 2.71 0.03 -6.20
C ASP A 28 3.96 0.37 -5.39
N LEU A 29 4.15 1.63 -4.99
CA LEU A 29 5.23 2.04 -4.11
C LEU A 29 5.12 1.34 -2.74
N ALA A 30 3.96 1.37 -2.10
CA ALA A 30 3.75 0.68 -0.82
C ALA A 30 4.03 -0.82 -0.95
N ARG A 31 3.63 -1.41 -2.08
CA ARG A 31 3.87 -2.82 -2.39
C ARG A 31 5.36 -3.13 -2.59
N PHE A 32 6.06 -2.26 -3.30
CA PHE A 32 7.50 -2.36 -3.54
C PHE A 32 8.28 -2.22 -2.22
N LEU A 33 7.89 -1.27 -1.37
CA LEU A 33 8.44 -1.08 -0.04
C LEU A 33 8.25 -2.37 0.79
N MET A 34 7.02 -2.88 0.89
CA MET A 34 6.71 -4.12 1.63
C MET A 34 7.40 -5.38 1.11
N LYS A 35 7.80 -5.40 -0.16
CA LYS A 35 8.50 -6.54 -0.77
C LYS A 35 10.03 -6.45 -0.63
N ASN A 36 10.61 -5.26 -0.67
CA ASN A 36 12.06 -5.07 -0.73
C ASN A 36 12.69 -4.56 0.56
N MET A 37 11.93 -3.87 1.41
CA MET A 37 12.39 -3.40 2.70
C MET A 37 11.78 -4.25 3.80
N GLY A 38 12.59 -4.71 4.75
CA GLY A 38 12.06 -5.34 5.96
C GLY A 38 11.09 -4.37 6.66
N GLN A 39 10.02 -4.92 7.26
CA GLN A 39 8.91 -4.17 7.85
C GLN A 39 9.36 -2.98 8.74
N THR A 40 10.50 -3.11 9.44
CA THR A 40 11.12 -2.08 10.27
C THR A 40 11.58 -0.84 9.50
N LYS A 41 12.20 -1.01 8.32
CA LYS A 41 12.70 0.13 7.52
C LYS A 41 11.58 0.87 6.81
N ILE A 42 10.51 0.17 6.47
CA ILE A 42 9.30 0.78 5.90
C ILE A 42 8.62 1.67 6.93
N ASP A 43 8.49 1.18 8.18
CA ASP A 43 7.88 1.94 9.26
C ASP A 43 8.66 3.23 9.56
N GLU A 44 10.00 3.18 9.56
CA GLU A 44 10.85 4.37 9.68
C GLU A 44 10.72 5.31 8.48
N PHE A 45 10.70 4.79 7.25
CA PHE A 45 10.59 5.61 6.03
C PHE A 45 9.23 6.28 5.87
N LEU A 46 8.14 5.57 6.21
CA LEU A 46 6.78 6.11 6.18
C LEU A 46 6.55 7.15 7.29
N LYS A 47 7.11 6.96 8.49
CA LYS A 47 7.10 7.97 9.55
C LYS A 47 7.78 9.27 9.12
N LEU A 48 8.88 9.17 8.37
CA LEU A 48 9.61 10.33 7.86
C LEU A 48 8.86 11.08 6.75
N SER A 49 8.03 10.38 5.96
CA SER A 49 7.29 10.98 4.84
C SER A 49 5.95 11.62 5.25
N LEU A 50 5.55 11.51 6.53
CA LEU A 50 4.32 12.08 7.08
C LEU A 50 4.49 13.48 7.69
N VAL A 51 5.66 14.13 7.52
CA VAL A 51 5.95 15.50 8.01
C VAL A 51 5.74 16.53 6.91
#